data_AF-A0AAE4WE12-F1
#
_entry.id   AF-A0AAE4WE12-F1
#
_cell.length_a   1.000
_cell.length_b   1.000
_cell.length_c   1.000
_cell.angle_alpha   90.00
_cell.angle_beta   90.00
_cell.angle_gamma   90.00
#
_symmetry.space_group_name_H-M   'P 1'
#
loop_
_entity.id
_entity.type
_entity.pdbx_description
1 polymer ?
#
loop_
_entity_poly.entity_id
_entity_poly.type
_entity_poly.pdbx_seq_one_letter_code
_entity_poly.pdbx_strand_id
1 'polypeptide(L)'
;MSIESDKLAVFPAFFRVSGAKLAVFGDGDEAFAKARLIANTSATIIAFTQDPEPAYAAFLKRKSIEIDPSPFSPDLLTGMKMVFAATGDGAADRMIVDAARLQKIPANAVDQPDYCDFYTPALVNRAPIAVAIGTEGVGPVLAQMIRAGIDRQLPRSLGKLGRLANSYRHAVDRLVPRGVARRLFWRSFFQGDVADAMESGDVKVARRRATKLLKAAANTVPEGRIFLVGAGPGAEDLLTLRAHRLMMEADAIVYDALVPQAVVDMGRRDADRIPVGKRKGCHSKSQSEINDLLVALGQAGKRVVRLKSGDPLIFGRAGEEMAALRDAGIAYEIVPGVTSALAAAADFELPLTLRGVSSSLVFTTGHDLTGDVLPDWARLALSGATVAVYMGRTVAASVAERLIAGGLAQDTTVAVVENAGRGDRRLLHGTLRELPGLEAMTELTGPVMVIIGDAVAGANFERSMPLAQARLALANVDQQQMTRV
;
A
#
# COMPACT_ATOMS: atom_id res chain seq x y z
N MET A 1 -7.17 -27.68 4.29
CA MET A 1 -6.73 -26.60 3.37
C MET A 1 -5.74 -25.76 4.13
N SER A 2 -4.44 -25.89 3.84
CA SER A 2 -3.43 -25.04 4.47
C SER A 2 -3.64 -23.62 3.94
N ILE A 3 -3.66 -22.64 4.84
CA ILE A 3 -3.69 -21.22 4.47
C ILE A 3 -2.45 -20.98 3.62
N GLU A 4 -2.62 -20.80 2.30
CA GLU A 4 -1.55 -20.32 1.43
C GLU A 4 -1.04 -19.02 2.06
N SER A 5 0.23 -18.99 2.45
CA SER A 5 0.79 -17.82 3.08
C SER A 5 0.98 -16.76 2.00
N ASP A 6 0.42 -15.56 2.20
CA ASP A 6 0.69 -14.37 1.37
C ASP A 6 2.16 -13.88 1.46
N LYS A 7 3.09 -14.74 1.87
CA LYS A 7 4.51 -14.44 2.05
C LYS A 7 5.30 -15.06 0.92
N LEU A 8 6.19 -14.26 0.33
CA LEU A 8 7.20 -14.76 -0.60
C LEU A 8 8.16 -15.70 0.13
N ALA A 9 8.46 -16.83 -0.50
CA ALA A 9 9.50 -17.78 -0.12
C ALA A 9 10.92 -17.24 -0.41
N VAL A 10 11.03 -16.20 -1.26
CA VAL A 10 12.32 -15.58 -1.63
C VAL A 10 12.42 -14.11 -1.28
N PHE A 11 13.65 -13.69 -0.96
CA PHE A 11 13.99 -12.29 -0.75
C PHE A 11 14.57 -11.67 -2.04
N PRO A 12 13.90 -10.67 -2.65
CA PRO A 12 14.40 -10.02 -3.85
C PRO A 12 15.59 -9.11 -3.52
N ALA A 13 16.78 -9.47 -3.99
CA ALA A 13 18.02 -8.71 -3.80
C ALA A 13 18.88 -8.64 -5.08
N PHE A 14 19.63 -7.55 -5.22
CA PHE A 14 20.63 -7.40 -6.27
C PHE A 14 22.03 -7.75 -5.74
N PHE A 15 22.67 -8.75 -6.33
CA PHE A 15 24.03 -9.14 -5.98
C PHE A 15 25.07 -8.25 -6.68
N ARG A 16 26.04 -7.72 -5.93
CA ARG A 16 27.16 -6.97 -6.52
C ARG A 16 28.18 -7.94 -7.12
N VAL A 17 28.25 -7.98 -8.45
CA VAL A 17 29.16 -8.85 -9.22
C VAL A 17 30.28 -8.10 -9.96
N SER A 18 30.40 -6.79 -9.74
CA SER A 18 31.46 -5.99 -10.38
C SER A 18 32.84 -6.47 -9.97
N GLY A 19 33.68 -6.83 -10.96
CA GLY A 19 35.03 -7.37 -10.74
C GLY A 19 35.06 -8.80 -10.19
N ALA A 20 33.92 -9.48 -10.09
CA ALA A 20 33.84 -10.87 -9.66
C ALA A 20 33.81 -11.84 -10.85
N LYS A 21 34.18 -13.10 -10.60
CA LYS A 21 34.04 -14.20 -11.56
C LYS A 21 32.72 -14.95 -11.35
N LEU A 22 32.02 -15.27 -12.43
CA LEU A 22 30.80 -16.09 -12.42
C LEU A 22 31.01 -17.28 -13.35
N ALA A 23 30.61 -18.47 -12.89
CA ALA A 23 30.72 -19.71 -13.63
C ALA A 23 29.39 -20.09 -14.29
N VAL A 24 29.45 -20.53 -15.54
CA VAL A 24 28.31 -21.15 -16.25
C VAL A 24 28.76 -22.50 -16.80
N PHE A 25 28.12 -23.58 -16.37
CA PHE A 25 28.39 -24.94 -16.83
C PHE A 25 27.33 -25.37 -17.85
N GLY A 26 27.78 -26.01 -18.93
CA GLY A 26 26.92 -26.63 -19.94
C GLY A 26 27.14 -26.11 -21.35
N ASP A 27 26.65 -26.88 -22.32
CA ASP A 27 26.90 -26.67 -23.75
C ASP A 27 25.67 -26.17 -24.53
N GLY A 28 24.48 -26.35 -23.98
CA GLY A 28 23.21 -26.14 -24.69
C GLY A 28 22.53 -24.78 -24.47
N ASP A 29 21.29 -24.69 -24.93
CA ASP A 29 20.44 -23.48 -24.89
C ASP A 29 20.25 -22.89 -23.48
N GLU A 30 20.23 -23.73 -22.44
CA GLU A 30 20.08 -23.29 -21.05
C GLU A 30 21.31 -22.51 -20.57
N ALA A 31 22.50 -23.06 -20.79
CA ALA A 31 23.77 -22.40 -20.51
C ALA A 31 23.88 -21.09 -21.31
N PHE A 32 23.47 -21.12 -22.58
CA PHE A 32 23.41 -19.93 -23.42
C PHE A 32 22.48 -18.84 -22.84
N ALA A 33 21.29 -19.21 -22.36
CA ALA A 33 20.36 -18.27 -21.75
C ALA A 33 20.94 -17.63 -20.48
N LYS A 34 21.62 -18.41 -19.63
CA LYS A 34 22.29 -17.89 -18.41
C LYS A 34 23.47 -16.99 -18.73
N ALA A 35 24.32 -17.37 -19.68
CA ALA A 35 25.43 -16.55 -20.14
C ALA A 35 24.96 -15.20 -20.70
N ARG A 36 23.87 -15.19 -21.48
CA ARG A 36 23.25 -13.95 -21.99
C ARG A 36 22.74 -13.05 -20.86
N LEU A 37 22.14 -13.63 -19.82
CA LEU A 37 21.62 -12.87 -18.68
C LEU A 37 22.76 -12.16 -17.94
N ILE A 38 23.80 -12.90 -17.54
CA ILE A 38 24.91 -12.34 -16.75
C ILE A 38 25.84 -11.45 -17.57
N ALA A 39 25.89 -11.60 -18.89
CA ALA A 39 26.61 -10.68 -19.80
C ALA A 39 26.05 -9.26 -19.83
N ASN A 40 24.90 -9.01 -19.18
CA ASN A 40 24.38 -7.66 -18.95
C ASN A 40 25.00 -6.97 -17.72
N THR A 41 25.92 -7.64 -17.02
CA THR A 41 26.64 -7.13 -15.84
C THR A 41 28.10 -6.83 -16.18
N SER A 42 28.86 -6.34 -15.20
CA SER A 42 30.31 -6.09 -15.32
C SER A 42 31.15 -7.21 -14.69
N ALA A 43 30.61 -8.42 -14.61
CA ALA A 43 31.33 -9.58 -14.09
C ALA A 43 32.20 -10.21 -15.19
N THR A 44 33.28 -10.87 -14.77
CA THR A 44 34.03 -11.78 -15.64
C THR A 44 33.28 -13.11 -15.69
N ILE A 45 32.95 -13.57 -16.88
CA ILE A 45 32.21 -14.82 -17.08
C ILE A 45 33.20 -15.88 -17.54
N ILE A 46 33.13 -17.05 -16.90
CA ILE A 46 33.84 -18.25 -17.33
C ILE A 46 32.79 -19.28 -17.71
N ALA A 47 32.79 -19.66 -18.98
CA ALA A 47 31.92 -20.70 -19.53
C ALA A 47 32.68 -22.03 -19.51
N PHE A 48 32.21 -22.96 -18.69
CA PHE A 48 32.71 -24.33 -18.63
C PHE A 48 31.93 -25.18 -19.62
N THR A 49 32.49 -25.39 -20.81
CA THR A 49 31.82 -25.96 -21.98
C THR A 49 32.82 -26.74 -22.83
N GLN A 50 32.46 -27.96 -23.21
CA GLN A 50 33.30 -28.85 -24.01
C GLN A 50 32.98 -28.74 -25.50
N ASP A 51 31.69 -28.71 -25.84
CA ASP A 51 31.20 -28.65 -27.22
C ASP A 51 29.93 -27.78 -27.30
N PRO A 52 30.07 -26.44 -27.15
CA PRO A 52 28.92 -25.55 -27.11
C PRO A 52 28.17 -25.55 -28.45
N GLU A 53 26.84 -25.53 -28.36
CA GLU A 53 25.99 -25.40 -29.54
C GLU A 53 26.36 -24.15 -30.38
N PRO A 54 26.18 -24.17 -31.71
CA PRO A 54 26.71 -23.12 -32.59
C PRO A 54 26.30 -21.69 -32.21
N ALA A 55 25.07 -21.49 -31.76
CA ALA A 55 24.57 -20.19 -31.32
C ALA A 55 25.26 -19.70 -30.04
N TYR A 56 25.53 -20.61 -29.10
CA TYR A 56 26.22 -20.31 -27.87
C TYR A 56 27.70 -20.02 -28.11
N ALA A 57 28.38 -20.86 -28.89
CA ALA A 57 29.77 -20.66 -29.29
C ALA A 57 30.00 -19.28 -29.95
N ALA A 58 29.12 -18.91 -30.88
CA ALA A 58 29.17 -17.60 -31.55
C ALA A 58 28.98 -16.43 -30.56
N PHE A 59 28.12 -16.59 -29.55
CA PHE A 59 27.91 -15.60 -28.52
C PHE A 59 29.14 -15.42 -27.62
N LEU A 60 29.73 -16.52 -27.14
CA LEU A 60 30.93 -16.52 -26.29
C LEU A 60 32.08 -15.77 -26.98
N LYS A 61 32.32 -16.10 -28.25
CA LYS A 61 33.34 -15.43 -29.08
C LYS A 61 33.07 -13.94 -29.25
N ARG A 62 31.83 -13.57 -29.60
CA ARG A 62 31.44 -12.16 -29.83
C ARG A 62 31.57 -11.30 -28.57
N LYS A 63 31.35 -11.90 -27.39
CA LYS A 63 31.44 -11.21 -26.10
C LYS A 63 32.81 -11.33 -25.44
N SER A 64 33.75 -12.05 -26.06
CA SER A 64 35.08 -12.34 -25.50
C SER A 64 34.98 -12.96 -24.10
N ILE A 65 34.07 -13.91 -23.93
CA ILE A 65 33.89 -14.67 -22.68
C ILE A 65 34.97 -15.76 -22.61
N GLU A 66 35.52 -15.97 -21.43
CA GLU A 66 36.52 -17.01 -21.16
C GLU A 66 35.87 -18.40 -21.27
N ILE A 67 36.50 -19.30 -22.01
CA ILE A 67 36.02 -20.68 -22.24
C ILE A 67 37.00 -21.64 -21.58
N ASP A 68 36.49 -22.52 -20.73
CA ASP A 68 37.26 -23.59 -20.10
C ASP A 68 36.61 -24.95 -20.44
N PRO A 69 37.26 -25.81 -21.24
CA PRO A 69 36.71 -27.10 -21.62
C PRO A 69 36.95 -28.21 -20.58
N SER A 70 37.50 -27.88 -19.41
CA SER A 70 37.79 -28.88 -18.39
C SER A 70 36.52 -29.57 -17.89
N PRO A 71 36.55 -30.90 -17.66
CA PRO A 71 35.44 -31.59 -17.00
C PRO A 71 35.27 -31.05 -15.59
N PHE A 72 34.03 -31.10 -15.08
CA PHE A 72 33.72 -30.56 -13.76
C PHE A 72 34.60 -31.18 -12.66
N SER A 73 35.27 -30.33 -11.90
CA SER A 73 35.88 -30.64 -10.61
C SER A 73 35.56 -29.52 -9.61
N PRO A 74 35.46 -29.82 -8.30
CA PRO A 74 35.18 -28.80 -7.28
C PRO A 74 36.19 -27.64 -7.28
N ASP A 75 37.43 -27.88 -7.68
CA ASP A 75 38.49 -26.87 -7.69
C ASP A 75 38.23 -25.73 -8.68
N LEU A 76 37.48 -26.01 -9.77
CA LEU A 76 37.08 -25.00 -10.76
C LEU A 76 36.17 -23.90 -10.17
N LEU A 77 35.51 -24.19 -9.04
CA LEU A 77 34.66 -23.22 -8.34
C LEU A 77 35.45 -22.22 -7.50
N THR A 78 36.76 -22.46 -7.31
CA THR A 78 37.60 -21.62 -6.45
C THR A 78 37.62 -20.17 -6.95
N GLY A 79 37.21 -19.25 -6.07
CA GLY A 79 37.16 -17.81 -6.38
C GLY A 79 35.96 -17.37 -7.22
N MET A 80 35.03 -18.27 -7.53
CA MET A 80 33.76 -17.91 -8.15
C MET A 80 32.82 -17.28 -7.12
N LYS A 81 32.06 -16.28 -7.55
CA LYS A 81 31.07 -15.61 -6.70
C LYS A 81 29.67 -16.19 -6.83
N MET A 82 29.39 -16.84 -7.95
CA MET A 82 28.10 -17.44 -8.28
C MET A 82 28.29 -18.50 -9.35
N VAL A 83 27.46 -19.53 -9.29
CA VAL A 83 27.49 -20.66 -10.22
C VAL A 83 26.13 -20.87 -10.87
N PHE A 84 26.13 -21.10 -12.18
CA PHE A 84 24.99 -21.57 -12.94
C PHE A 84 25.30 -22.97 -13.47
N ALA A 85 24.56 -23.98 -12.99
CA ALA A 85 24.62 -25.34 -13.49
C ALA A 85 23.48 -25.53 -14.50
N ALA A 86 23.84 -25.65 -15.79
CA ALA A 86 22.92 -25.69 -16.91
C ALA A 86 23.40 -26.72 -17.95
N THR A 87 23.84 -27.89 -17.45
CA THR A 87 24.43 -28.95 -18.28
C THR A 87 23.38 -29.73 -19.07
N GLY A 88 22.10 -29.63 -18.70
CA GLY A 88 21.00 -30.45 -19.23
C GLY A 88 20.93 -31.85 -18.59
N ASP A 89 21.90 -32.23 -17.75
CA ASP A 89 21.85 -33.42 -16.91
C ASP A 89 21.59 -33.03 -15.45
N GLY A 90 20.40 -33.38 -14.96
CA GLY A 90 19.99 -33.03 -13.62
C GLY A 90 20.87 -33.62 -12.50
N ALA A 91 21.55 -34.75 -12.73
CA ALA A 91 22.48 -35.32 -11.75
C ALA A 91 23.79 -34.53 -11.71
N ALA A 92 24.34 -34.20 -12.88
CA ALA A 92 25.54 -33.38 -12.99
C ALA A 92 25.31 -31.97 -12.41
N ASP A 93 24.16 -31.36 -12.67
CA ASP A 93 23.83 -30.05 -12.12
C ASP A 93 23.75 -30.06 -10.59
N ARG A 94 23.18 -31.11 -9.99
CA ARG A 94 23.17 -31.26 -8.52
C ARG A 94 24.57 -31.40 -7.94
N MET A 95 25.45 -32.16 -8.59
CA MET A 95 26.85 -32.29 -8.17
C MET A 95 27.58 -30.94 -8.16
N ILE A 96 27.36 -30.12 -9.19
CA ILE A 96 27.91 -28.76 -9.29
C ILE A 96 27.39 -27.88 -8.14
N VAL A 97 26.08 -27.92 -7.89
CA VAL A 97 25.45 -27.16 -6.80
C VAL A 97 25.99 -27.60 -5.43
N ASP A 98 26.11 -28.90 -5.17
CA ASP A 98 26.59 -29.41 -3.88
C ASP A 98 28.04 -28.99 -3.61
N ALA A 99 28.90 -29.06 -4.63
CA ALA A 99 30.26 -28.57 -4.53
C ALA A 99 30.32 -27.05 -4.28
N ALA A 100 29.46 -26.27 -4.94
CA ALA A 100 29.36 -24.83 -4.74
C ALA A 100 28.92 -24.50 -3.30
N ARG A 101 27.92 -25.24 -2.77
CA ARG A 101 27.44 -25.09 -1.39
C ARG A 101 28.50 -25.40 -0.35
N LEU A 102 29.30 -26.44 -0.56
CA LEU A 102 30.44 -26.78 0.32
C LEU A 102 31.45 -25.61 0.39
N GLN A 103 31.59 -24.84 -0.69
CA GLN A 103 32.44 -23.64 -0.75
C GLN A 103 31.69 -22.33 -0.39
N LYS A 104 30.41 -22.42 0.02
CA LYS A 104 29.52 -21.27 0.33
C LYS A 104 29.31 -20.32 -0.85
N ILE A 105 29.33 -20.87 -2.07
CA ILE A 105 29.06 -20.14 -3.30
C ILE A 105 27.59 -20.37 -3.69
N PRO A 106 26.76 -19.31 -3.85
CA PRO A 106 25.39 -19.47 -4.28
C PRO A 106 25.31 -20.10 -5.68
N ALA A 107 24.46 -21.11 -5.84
CA ALA A 107 24.30 -21.84 -7.09
C ALA A 107 22.84 -21.88 -7.58
N ASN A 108 22.69 -21.89 -8.91
CA ASN A 108 21.40 -22.06 -9.60
C ASN A 108 21.51 -23.26 -10.55
N ALA A 109 20.72 -24.30 -10.31
CA ALA A 109 20.54 -25.42 -11.24
C ALA A 109 19.33 -25.17 -12.13
N VAL A 110 19.51 -25.24 -13.45
CA VAL A 110 18.40 -25.06 -14.41
C VAL A 110 17.41 -26.22 -14.26
N ASP A 111 16.13 -25.90 -14.44
CA ASP A 111 14.99 -26.81 -14.31
C ASP A 111 14.85 -27.56 -12.97
N GLN A 112 15.60 -27.13 -11.94
CA GLN A 112 15.58 -27.70 -10.60
C GLN A 112 15.43 -26.58 -9.54
N PRO A 113 14.28 -25.89 -9.50
CA PRO A 113 14.07 -24.73 -8.63
C PRO A 113 14.23 -25.04 -7.14
N ASP A 114 13.84 -26.24 -6.70
CA ASP A 114 13.99 -26.67 -5.29
C ASP A 114 15.45 -26.93 -4.90
N TYR A 115 16.34 -27.05 -5.89
CA TYR A 115 17.77 -27.22 -5.67
C TYR A 115 18.58 -25.94 -5.87
N CYS A 116 17.93 -24.80 -6.11
CA CYS A 116 18.60 -23.51 -6.29
C CYS A 116 18.73 -22.73 -4.98
N ASP A 117 19.86 -22.05 -4.79
CA ASP A 117 20.01 -21.08 -3.69
C ASP A 117 19.44 -19.69 -4.06
N PHE A 118 19.27 -19.43 -5.35
CA PHE A 118 18.66 -18.20 -5.87
C PHE A 118 17.98 -18.44 -7.22
N TYR A 119 17.04 -17.58 -7.57
CA TYR A 119 16.34 -17.60 -8.86
C TYR A 119 16.83 -16.51 -9.80
N THR A 120 16.76 -16.77 -11.11
CA THR A 120 17.05 -15.78 -12.15
C THR A 120 15.77 -15.05 -12.57
N PRO A 121 15.60 -13.76 -12.24
CA PRO A 121 14.40 -13.02 -12.58
C PRO A 121 14.39 -12.62 -14.07
N ALA A 122 13.20 -12.32 -14.58
CA ALA A 122 13.09 -11.59 -15.83
C ALA A 122 13.59 -10.14 -15.62
N LEU A 123 14.52 -9.68 -16.47
CA LEU A 123 15.24 -8.41 -16.26
C LEU A 123 14.88 -7.37 -17.33
N VAL A 124 14.56 -6.15 -16.89
CA VAL A 124 14.58 -4.94 -17.72
C VAL A 124 15.80 -4.11 -17.35
N ASN A 125 16.71 -3.89 -18.31
CA ASN A 125 17.97 -3.19 -18.07
C ASN A 125 17.96 -1.78 -18.69
N ARG A 126 18.26 -0.77 -17.85
CA ARG A 126 18.51 0.64 -18.19
C ARG A 126 19.71 1.16 -17.38
N ALA A 127 20.80 0.37 -17.33
CA ALA A 127 21.95 0.59 -16.44
C ALA A 127 22.33 2.09 -16.28
N PRO A 128 22.43 2.61 -15.05
CA PRO A 128 22.51 1.86 -13.78
C PRO A 128 21.16 1.43 -13.19
N ILE A 129 20.04 1.67 -13.87
CA ILE A 129 18.70 1.30 -13.38
C ILE A 129 18.32 -0.07 -13.95
N ALA A 130 17.75 -0.94 -13.12
CA ALA A 130 17.26 -2.25 -13.53
C ALA A 130 15.98 -2.62 -12.78
N VAL A 131 15.12 -3.40 -13.41
CA VAL A 131 13.93 -4.00 -12.78
C VAL A 131 14.03 -5.50 -12.92
N ALA A 132 13.93 -6.20 -11.79
CA ALA A 132 13.91 -7.65 -11.70
C ALA A 132 12.49 -8.11 -11.35
N ILE A 133 11.97 -9.05 -12.12
CA ILE A 133 10.63 -9.63 -11.93
C ILE A 133 10.82 -11.09 -11.58
N GLY A 134 10.54 -11.43 -10.32
CA GLY A 134 10.51 -12.80 -9.85
C GLY A 134 9.08 -13.34 -9.86
N THR A 135 8.90 -14.58 -10.31
CA THR A 135 7.68 -15.34 -10.11
C THR A 135 8.05 -16.63 -9.36
N GLU A 136 7.27 -17.00 -8.34
CA GLU A 136 7.48 -18.25 -7.58
C GLU A 136 6.90 -19.44 -8.37
N GLY A 137 7.37 -19.62 -9.61
CA GLY A 137 6.87 -20.64 -10.52
C GLY A 137 5.57 -20.27 -11.25
N VAL A 138 4.93 -19.13 -10.94
CA VAL A 138 3.81 -18.61 -11.74
C VAL A 138 4.33 -18.37 -13.17
N GLY A 139 3.77 -19.13 -14.12
CA GLY A 139 4.45 -19.56 -15.35
C GLY A 139 5.28 -18.50 -16.11
N PRO A 140 6.36 -18.90 -16.80
CA PRO A 140 7.32 -18.00 -17.47
C PRO A 140 6.69 -16.92 -18.38
N VAL A 141 5.53 -17.23 -18.96
CA VAL A 141 4.77 -16.31 -19.83
C VAL A 141 4.32 -15.06 -19.08
N LEU A 142 3.84 -15.19 -17.83
CA LEU A 142 3.40 -14.04 -17.04
C LEU A 142 4.58 -13.09 -16.74
N ALA A 143 5.72 -13.65 -16.34
CA ALA A 143 6.94 -12.87 -16.12
C ALA A 143 7.37 -12.13 -17.39
N GLN A 144 7.25 -12.76 -18.56
CA GLN A 144 7.54 -12.13 -19.86
C GLN A 144 6.55 -11.00 -20.19
N MET A 145 5.25 -11.19 -19.95
CA MET A 145 4.23 -10.16 -20.16
C MET A 145 4.47 -8.94 -19.28
N ILE A 146 4.74 -9.15 -17.99
CA ILE A 146 5.08 -8.08 -17.04
C ILE A 146 6.35 -7.35 -17.50
N ARG A 147 7.40 -8.11 -17.88
CA ARG A 147 8.66 -7.54 -18.40
C ARG A 147 8.41 -6.67 -19.61
N ALA A 148 7.60 -7.12 -20.56
CA ALA A 148 7.27 -6.36 -21.77
C ALA A 148 6.42 -5.10 -21.48
N GLY A 149 5.56 -5.14 -20.46
CA GLY A 149 4.84 -3.96 -19.97
C GLY A 149 5.78 -2.91 -19.40
N ILE A 150 6.69 -3.34 -18.51
CA ILE A 150 7.66 -2.46 -17.86
C ILE A 150 8.68 -1.90 -18.86
N ASP A 151 9.17 -2.72 -19.80
CA ASP A 151 10.14 -2.26 -20.81
C ASP A 151 9.58 -1.15 -21.70
N ARG A 152 8.27 -1.15 -21.97
CA ARG A 152 7.56 -0.08 -22.69
C ARG A 152 7.45 1.21 -21.89
N GLN A 153 7.28 1.12 -20.58
CA GLN A 153 7.13 2.28 -19.71
C GLN A 153 8.46 2.98 -19.40
N LEU A 154 9.60 2.28 -19.46
CA LEU A 154 10.90 2.83 -19.06
C LEU A 154 11.66 3.45 -20.24
N PRO A 155 11.88 4.79 -20.25
CA PRO A 155 12.62 5.48 -21.31
C PRO A 155 14.04 4.95 -21.47
N ARG A 156 14.55 4.90 -22.71
CA ARG A 156 15.94 4.48 -23.00
C ARG A 156 16.98 5.47 -22.44
N SER A 157 16.60 6.73 -22.28
CA SER A 157 17.41 7.82 -21.70
C SER A 157 17.71 7.62 -20.21
N LEU A 158 16.93 6.79 -19.52
CA LEU A 158 16.96 6.62 -18.07
C LEU A 158 18.35 6.24 -17.54
N GLY A 159 19.11 5.42 -18.28
CA GLY A 159 20.48 5.09 -17.91
C GLY A 159 21.45 6.28 -17.96
N LYS A 160 21.29 7.18 -18.95
CA LYS A 160 22.07 8.41 -19.04
C LYS A 160 21.68 9.40 -17.92
N LEU A 161 20.38 9.51 -17.65
CA LEU A 161 19.85 10.33 -16.56
C LEU A 161 20.36 9.84 -15.20
N GLY A 162 20.37 8.54 -14.95
CA GLY A 162 20.90 7.93 -13.74
C GLY A 162 22.41 8.18 -13.55
N ARG A 163 23.21 8.10 -14.61
CA ARG A 163 24.64 8.48 -14.56
C ARG A 163 24.83 9.96 -14.23
N LEU A 164 24.01 10.83 -14.82
CA LEU A 164 24.03 12.25 -14.50
C LEU A 164 23.67 12.47 -13.03
N ALA A 165 22.60 11.84 -12.53
CA ALA A 165 22.22 11.91 -11.12
C ALA A 165 23.36 11.49 -10.19
N ASN A 166 24.06 10.39 -10.50
CA ASN A 166 25.19 9.92 -9.69
C ASN A 166 26.31 10.97 -9.59
N SER A 167 26.58 11.73 -10.66
CA SER A 167 27.58 12.81 -10.63
C SER A 167 27.18 14.01 -9.75
N TYR A 168 25.89 14.21 -9.48
CA TYR A 168 25.38 15.27 -8.60
C TYR A 168 25.19 14.81 -7.15
N ARG A 169 25.20 13.51 -6.87
CA ARG A 169 24.89 12.94 -5.54
C ARG A 169 25.70 13.58 -4.41
N HIS A 170 27.02 13.63 -4.57
CA HIS A 170 27.91 14.22 -3.57
C HIS A 170 27.64 15.71 -3.34
N ALA A 171 27.38 16.47 -4.41
CA ALA A 171 27.08 17.89 -4.30
C ALA A 171 25.74 18.14 -3.59
N VAL A 172 24.71 17.35 -3.90
CA VAL A 172 23.40 17.38 -3.24
C VAL A 172 23.55 17.03 -1.76
N ASP A 173 24.34 15.99 -1.44
CA ASP A 173 24.55 15.56 -0.07
C ASP A 173 25.29 16.60 0.79
N ARG A 174 26.08 17.47 0.17
CA ARG A 174 26.78 18.57 0.83
C ARG A 174 25.96 19.85 0.93
N LEU A 175 25.24 20.22 -0.15
CA LEU A 175 24.66 21.56 -0.30
C LEU A 175 23.17 21.63 -0.01
N VAL A 176 22.44 20.52 -0.12
CA VAL A 176 20.98 20.50 0.06
C VAL A 176 20.64 19.92 1.43
N PRO A 177 19.78 20.58 2.23
CA PRO A 177 19.33 20.07 3.51
C PRO A 177 18.76 18.64 3.42
N ARG A 178 19.07 17.79 4.41
CA ARG A 178 18.55 16.41 4.46
C ARG A 178 17.02 16.41 4.52
N GLY A 179 16.42 15.29 4.10
CA GLY A 179 14.96 15.11 4.13
C GLY A 179 14.28 15.74 2.92
N VAL A 180 13.40 16.73 3.16
CA VAL A 180 12.44 17.22 2.17
C VAL A 180 13.08 17.90 0.97
N ALA A 181 14.04 18.79 1.21
CA ALA A 181 14.71 19.52 0.14
C ALA A 181 15.41 18.58 -0.86
N ARG A 182 16.10 17.53 -0.37
CA ARG A 182 16.75 16.53 -1.24
C ARG A 182 15.75 15.73 -2.07
N ARG A 183 14.62 15.31 -1.49
CA ARG A 183 13.60 14.55 -2.22
C ARG A 183 12.95 15.41 -3.30
N LEU A 184 12.62 16.67 -3.00
CA LEU A 184 12.08 17.60 -3.98
C LEU A 184 13.06 17.84 -5.13
N PHE A 185 14.35 18.05 -4.79
CA PHE A 185 15.41 18.15 -5.79
C PHE A 185 15.43 16.92 -6.71
N TRP A 186 15.49 15.70 -6.16
CA TRP A 186 15.56 14.49 -6.97
C TRP A 186 14.28 14.25 -7.78
N ARG A 187 13.10 14.54 -7.24
CA ARG A 187 11.85 14.48 -7.98
C ARG A 187 11.89 15.41 -9.20
N SER A 188 12.23 16.68 -9.00
CA SER A 188 12.37 17.65 -10.10
C SER A 188 13.48 17.28 -11.08
N PHE A 189 14.55 16.62 -10.61
CA PHE A 189 15.62 16.12 -11.46
C PHE A 189 15.15 14.98 -12.38
N PHE A 190 14.31 14.06 -11.87
CA PHE A 190 13.86 12.88 -12.60
C PHE A 190 12.56 13.08 -13.41
N GLN A 191 11.78 14.13 -13.13
CA GLN A 191 10.47 14.37 -13.77
C GLN A 191 10.32 15.75 -14.44
N GLY A 192 11.30 16.64 -14.30
CA GLY A 192 11.23 17.99 -14.86
C GLY A 192 12.24 18.22 -15.98
N ASP A 193 12.60 19.49 -16.20
CA ASP A 193 13.41 19.95 -17.32
C ASP A 193 14.74 19.20 -17.54
N VAL A 194 15.33 18.62 -16.49
CA VAL A 194 16.56 17.82 -16.58
C VAL A 194 16.30 16.50 -17.32
N ALA A 195 15.19 15.82 -17.00
CA ALA A 195 14.78 14.59 -17.64
C ALA A 195 14.41 14.85 -19.11
N ASP A 196 13.62 15.89 -19.40
CA ASP A 196 13.20 16.26 -20.76
C ASP A 196 14.40 16.55 -21.67
N ALA A 197 15.40 17.29 -21.16
CA ALA A 197 16.62 17.58 -21.91
C ALA A 197 17.44 16.30 -22.17
N MET A 198 17.46 15.36 -21.22
CA MET A 198 18.15 14.09 -21.37
C MET A 198 17.46 13.17 -22.38
N GLU A 199 16.13 13.15 -22.39
CA GLU A 199 15.31 12.44 -23.38
C GLU A 199 15.54 12.98 -24.79
N SER A 200 15.64 14.29 -24.93
CA SER A 200 15.96 14.98 -26.18
C SER A 200 17.43 14.76 -26.65
N GLY A 201 18.26 14.11 -25.83
CA GLY A 201 19.67 13.85 -26.13
C GLY A 201 20.64 15.01 -25.83
N ASP A 202 20.15 16.14 -25.31
CA ASP A 202 20.96 17.32 -25.02
C ASP A 202 21.55 17.27 -23.61
N VAL A 203 22.68 16.54 -23.49
CA VAL A 203 23.40 16.35 -22.23
C VAL A 203 23.93 17.67 -21.65
N LYS A 204 24.29 18.64 -22.50
CA LYS A 204 24.83 19.94 -22.05
C LYS A 204 23.73 20.77 -21.40
N VAL A 205 22.55 20.84 -22.02
CA VAL A 205 21.39 21.52 -21.45
C VAL A 205 20.91 20.84 -20.17
N ALA A 206 20.86 19.50 -20.15
CA ALA A 206 20.52 18.74 -18.94
C ALA A 206 21.45 19.08 -17.77
N ARG A 207 22.77 19.14 -17.99
CA ARG A 207 23.76 19.56 -16.98
C ARG A 207 23.51 20.99 -16.50
N ARG A 208 23.31 21.94 -17.40
CA ARG A 208 23.04 23.34 -17.04
C ARG A 208 21.78 23.47 -16.16
N ARG A 209 20.71 22.76 -16.53
CA ARG A 209 19.45 22.72 -15.78
C ARG A 209 19.63 22.07 -14.41
N ALA A 210 20.37 20.96 -14.32
CA ALA A 210 20.69 20.29 -13.05
C ALA A 210 21.48 21.19 -12.09
N THR A 211 22.49 21.92 -12.58
CA THR A 211 23.23 22.90 -11.76
C THR A 211 22.34 24.04 -11.28
N LYS A 212 21.45 24.56 -12.13
CA LYS A 212 20.48 25.59 -11.73
C LYS A 212 19.55 25.07 -10.64
N LEU A 213 19.03 23.85 -10.80
CA LEU A 213 18.16 23.20 -9.82
C LEU A 213 18.86 22.99 -8.48
N LEU A 214 20.14 22.59 -8.50
CA LEU A 214 20.95 22.39 -7.29
C LEU A 214 21.12 23.71 -6.52
N LYS A 215 21.44 24.80 -7.22
CA LYS A 215 21.58 26.14 -6.60
C LYS A 215 20.27 26.62 -5.98
N ALA A 216 19.14 26.38 -6.65
CA ALA A 216 17.84 26.71 -6.09
C ALA A 216 17.56 25.89 -4.82
N ALA A 217 17.73 24.57 -4.90
CA ALA A 217 17.44 23.66 -3.78
C ALA A 217 18.33 23.88 -2.55
N ALA A 218 19.55 24.39 -2.72
CA ALA A 218 20.44 24.74 -1.62
C ALA A 218 19.92 25.93 -0.78
N ASN A 219 19.15 26.83 -1.39
CA ASN A 219 18.70 28.08 -0.77
C ASN A 219 17.20 28.07 -0.41
N THR A 220 16.46 27.02 -0.75
CA THR A 220 15.02 26.91 -0.47
C THR A 220 14.78 26.15 0.82
N VAL A 221 14.11 26.79 1.78
CA VAL A 221 13.48 26.09 2.91
C VAL A 221 12.16 25.52 2.39
N PRO A 222 11.94 24.19 2.41
CA PRO A 222 10.68 23.63 1.97
C PRO A 222 9.55 24.12 2.87
N GLU A 223 8.53 24.73 2.30
CA GLU A 223 7.30 25.03 3.02
C GLU A 223 6.56 23.72 3.28
N GLY A 224 6.28 23.45 4.55
CA GLY A 224 5.50 22.29 4.94
C GLY A 224 4.05 22.45 4.51
N ARG A 225 3.40 21.33 4.28
CA ARG A 225 1.99 21.30 3.90
C ARG A 225 1.29 20.11 4.52
N ILE A 226 0.15 20.37 5.12
CA ILE A 226 -0.69 19.33 5.73
C ILE A 226 -1.85 19.00 4.79
N PHE A 227 -2.08 17.73 4.55
CA PHE A 227 -3.23 17.23 3.80
C PHE A 227 -4.16 16.53 4.79
N LEU A 228 -5.35 17.08 5.02
CA LEU A 228 -6.40 16.43 5.79
C LEU A 228 -7.15 15.48 4.83
N VAL A 229 -6.85 14.19 4.91
CA VAL A 229 -7.25 13.21 3.90
C VAL A 229 -8.25 12.21 4.46
N GLY A 230 -9.38 12.05 3.77
CA GLY A 230 -10.34 11.00 4.03
C GLY A 230 -9.83 9.65 3.53
N ALA A 231 -9.72 8.69 4.43
CA ALA A 231 -9.30 7.31 4.15
C ALA A 231 -10.45 6.45 3.61
N GLY A 232 -11.68 6.98 3.57
CA GLY A 232 -12.86 6.16 3.37
C GLY A 232 -13.21 5.34 4.62
N PRO A 233 -14.22 4.46 4.56
CA PRO A 233 -14.68 3.69 5.72
C PRO A 233 -13.69 2.60 6.16
N GLY A 234 -12.68 2.31 5.33
CA GLY A 234 -11.54 1.45 5.65
C GLY A 234 -11.16 0.43 4.57
N ALA A 235 -11.96 0.28 3.52
CA ALA A 235 -11.57 -0.50 2.35
C ALA A 235 -10.57 0.27 1.47
N GLU A 236 -9.56 -0.42 0.94
CA GLU A 236 -8.47 0.17 0.16
C GLU A 236 -8.95 0.76 -1.18
N ASP A 237 -9.96 0.16 -1.79
CA ASP A 237 -10.57 0.57 -3.06
C ASP A 237 -11.55 1.75 -2.92
N LEU A 238 -11.89 2.14 -1.69
CA LEU A 238 -12.69 3.33 -1.39
C LEU A 238 -11.84 4.57 -1.10
N LEU A 239 -10.50 4.47 -1.22
CA LEU A 239 -9.65 5.66 -1.25
C LEU A 239 -9.83 6.42 -2.56
N THR A 240 -9.87 7.75 -2.45
CA THR A 240 -9.84 8.58 -3.65
C THR A 240 -8.45 8.50 -4.30
N LEU A 241 -8.39 8.62 -5.62
CA LEU A 241 -7.11 8.68 -6.36
C LEU A 241 -6.21 9.82 -5.85
N ARG A 242 -6.81 10.94 -5.40
CA ARG A 242 -6.08 12.06 -4.81
C ARG A 242 -5.46 11.67 -3.46
N ALA A 243 -6.20 10.96 -2.60
CA ALA A 243 -5.70 10.48 -1.31
C ALA A 243 -4.49 9.55 -1.51
N HIS A 244 -4.64 8.52 -2.35
CA HIS A 244 -3.56 7.56 -2.63
C HIS A 244 -2.30 8.25 -3.18
N ARG A 245 -2.46 9.16 -4.16
CA ARG A 245 -1.33 9.94 -4.69
C ARG A 245 -0.60 10.72 -3.59
N LEU A 246 -1.33 11.40 -2.72
CA LEU A 246 -0.72 12.17 -1.62
C LEU A 246 -0.01 11.27 -0.60
N MET A 247 -0.56 10.10 -0.30
CA MET A 247 0.07 9.12 0.60
C MET A 247 1.39 8.58 0.04
N MET A 248 1.49 8.43 -1.29
CA MET A 248 2.74 8.04 -1.96
C MET A 248 3.80 9.16 -1.99
N GLU A 249 3.38 10.41 -1.84
CA GLU A 249 4.26 11.58 -1.78
C GLU A 249 4.57 12.06 -0.35
N ALA A 250 3.85 11.53 0.64
CA ALA A 250 3.89 11.97 2.03
C ALA A 250 5.24 11.66 2.69
N ASP A 251 5.63 12.53 3.62
CA ASP A 251 6.81 12.39 4.45
C ASP A 251 6.50 11.80 5.79
N ALA A 252 5.33 12.14 6.31
CA ALA A 252 4.72 11.53 7.46
C ALA A 252 3.24 11.27 7.15
N ILE A 253 2.75 10.14 7.62
CA ILE A 253 1.35 9.75 7.61
C ILE A 253 0.91 9.69 9.08
N VAL A 254 0.12 10.67 9.50
CA VAL A 254 -0.45 10.79 10.84
C VAL A 254 -1.87 10.23 10.76
N TYR A 255 -2.17 9.11 11.42
CA TYR A 255 -3.42 8.38 11.20
C TYR A 255 -4.16 8.02 12.49
N ASP A 256 -5.49 8.01 12.39
CA ASP A 256 -6.39 7.64 13.49
C ASP A 256 -6.50 6.12 13.66
N ALA A 257 -6.97 5.70 14.84
CA ALA A 257 -7.11 4.28 15.18
C ALA A 257 -8.15 3.53 14.32
N LEU A 258 -9.12 4.25 13.75
CA LEU A 258 -10.16 3.66 12.89
C LEU A 258 -9.68 3.38 11.46
N VAL A 259 -8.52 3.91 11.05
CA VAL A 259 -7.94 3.64 9.73
C VAL A 259 -7.24 2.27 9.77
N PRO A 260 -7.64 1.31 8.92
CA PRO A 260 -6.99 0.00 8.87
C PRO A 260 -5.53 0.09 8.45
N GLN A 261 -4.71 -0.85 8.94
CA GLN A 261 -3.29 -0.87 8.64
C GLN A 261 -3.02 -1.05 7.14
N ALA A 262 -3.81 -1.85 6.44
CA ALA A 262 -3.72 -2.03 4.99
C ALA A 262 -3.78 -0.71 4.23
N VAL A 263 -4.72 0.17 4.59
CA VAL A 263 -4.82 1.52 4.02
C VAL A 263 -3.56 2.35 4.32
N VAL A 264 -3.06 2.32 5.56
CA VAL A 264 -1.81 3.02 5.91
C VAL A 264 -0.63 2.46 5.11
N ASP A 265 -0.60 1.15 4.83
CA ASP A 265 0.42 0.42 4.08
C ASP A 265 0.48 0.79 2.59
N MET A 266 -0.61 1.31 2.02
CA MET A 266 -0.63 1.92 0.68
C MET A 266 0.21 3.21 0.58
N GLY A 267 0.59 3.80 1.71
CA GLY A 267 1.48 4.96 1.73
C GLY A 267 2.92 4.63 1.38
N ARG A 268 3.71 5.67 1.06
CA ARG A 268 5.14 5.54 0.76
C ARG A 268 5.87 4.72 1.83
N ARG A 269 6.63 3.70 1.42
CA ARG A 269 7.36 2.80 2.33
C ARG A 269 8.24 3.53 3.36
N ASP A 270 8.91 4.60 2.91
CA ASP A 270 9.83 5.40 3.73
C ASP A 270 9.16 6.65 4.35
N ALA A 271 7.83 6.70 4.44
CA ALA A 271 7.13 7.74 5.19
C ALA A 271 7.10 7.38 6.69
N ASP A 272 7.27 8.38 7.55
CA ASP A 272 7.05 8.21 8.99
C ASP A 272 5.58 7.85 9.24
N ARG A 273 5.30 6.72 9.91
CA ARG A 273 3.93 6.29 10.23
C ARG A 273 3.64 6.61 11.69
N ILE A 274 2.76 7.58 11.95
CA ILE A 274 2.53 8.12 13.29
C ILE A 274 1.07 7.86 13.70
N PRO A 275 0.80 6.83 14.52
CA PRO A 275 -0.55 6.60 15.04
C PRO A 275 -0.90 7.64 16.11
N VAL A 276 -2.11 8.21 16.04
CA VAL A 276 -2.58 9.21 17.02
C VAL A 276 -3.90 8.87 17.71
N GLY A 277 -4.58 7.80 17.29
CA GLY A 277 -5.86 7.38 17.87
C GLY A 277 -5.76 6.45 19.08
N LYS A 278 -6.90 6.27 19.77
CA LYS A 278 -7.07 5.33 20.91
C LYS A 278 -7.20 3.88 20.40
N ARG A 279 -6.30 2.98 20.82
CA ARG A 279 -6.62 1.55 20.98
C ARG A 279 -6.84 1.29 22.47
N LYS A 280 -7.75 0.37 22.82
CA LYS A 280 -7.98 -0.05 24.23
C LYS A 280 -6.63 -0.35 24.89
N GLY A 281 -6.30 0.36 25.98
CA GLY A 281 -5.13 0.09 26.83
C GLY A 281 -3.86 0.93 26.60
N CYS A 282 -3.84 1.93 25.71
CA CYS A 282 -2.65 2.80 25.48
C CYS A 282 -2.94 4.28 25.77
N HIS A 283 -1.94 5.02 26.29
CA HIS A 283 -1.98 6.48 26.42
C HIS A 283 -2.16 7.13 25.04
N SER A 284 -3.34 7.70 24.78
CA SER A 284 -3.66 8.38 23.52
C SER A 284 -3.32 9.86 23.57
N LYS A 285 -2.86 10.42 22.43
CA LYS A 285 -2.74 11.87 22.28
C LYS A 285 -4.11 12.54 22.38
N SER A 286 -4.17 13.60 23.16
CA SER A 286 -5.25 14.58 23.16
C SER A 286 -5.32 15.32 21.81
N GLN A 287 -6.45 15.97 21.52
CA GLN A 287 -6.58 16.70 20.26
C GLN A 287 -5.60 17.86 20.15
N SER A 288 -5.30 18.56 21.25
CA SER A 288 -4.26 19.59 21.27
C SER A 288 -2.89 19.02 20.91
N GLU A 289 -2.52 17.85 21.45
CA GLU A 289 -1.25 17.21 21.09
C GLU A 289 -1.20 16.75 19.63
N ILE A 290 -2.34 16.38 19.03
CA ILE A 290 -2.42 16.09 17.59
C ILE A 290 -2.21 17.36 16.78
N ASN A 291 -2.87 18.45 17.17
CA ASN A 291 -2.74 19.74 16.51
C ASN A 291 -1.29 20.24 16.57
N ASP A 292 -0.67 20.20 17.75
CA ASP A 292 0.72 20.59 17.97
C ASP A 292 1.69 19.74 17.12
N LEU A 293 1.42 18.43 17.02
CA LEU A 293 2.19 17.53 16.17
C LEU A 293 2.08 17.95 14.68
N LEU A 294 0.88 18.23 14.19
CA LEU A 294 0.69 18.65 12.79
C LEU A 294 1.40 19.97 12.51
N VAL A 295 1.30 20.93 13.43
CA VAL A 295 2.01 22.22 13.35
C VAL A 295 3.51 22.00 13.34
N ALA A 296 4.07 21.21 14.26
CA ALA A 296 5.49 20.94 14.33
C ALA A 296 6.04 20.26 13.06
N LEU A 297 5.30 19.29 12.50
CA LEU A 297 5.69 18.64 11.25
C LEU A 297 5.62 19.61 10.06
N GLY A 298 4.60 20.49 10.03
CA GLY A 298 4.48 21.56 9.04
C GLY A 298 5.63 22.57 9.12
N GLN A 299 6.00 23.03 10.31
CA GLN A 299 7.13 23.92 10.55
C GLN A 299 8.47 23.27 10.17
N ALA A 300 8.59 21.94 10.30
CA ALA A 300 9.74 21.18 9.82
C ALA A 300 9.78 21.02 8.29
N GLY A 301 8.87 21.65 7.54
CA GLY A 301 8.83 21.61 6.08
C GLY A 301 8.29 20.30 5.50
N LYS A 302 7.71 19.41 6.32
CA LYS A 302 7.24 18.10 5.86
C LYS A 302 5.93 18.20 5.09
N ARG A 303 5.75 17.31 4.11
CA ARG A 303 4.44 17.00 3.52
C ARG A 303 3.76 15.95 4.38
N VAL A 304 2.73 16.33 5.11
CA VAL A 304 2.08 15.43 6.07
C VAL A 304 0.72 15.06 5.55
N VAL A 305 0.43 13.76 5.50
CA VAL A 305 -0.94 13.28 5.33
C VAL A 305 -1.52 12.99 6.71
N ARG A 306 -2.52 13.78 7.11
CA ARG A 306 -3.37 13.51 8.26
C ARG A 306 -4.54 12.65 7.77
N LEU A 307 -4.38 11.33 7.92
CA LEU A 307 -5.30 10.33 7.41
C LEU A 307 -6.40 10.05 8.44
N LYS A 308 -7.65 10.30 8.06
CA LYS A 308 -8.82 10.23 8.94
C LYS A 308 -9.82 9.24 8.37
N SER A 309 -10.44 8.42 9.20
CA SER A 309 -11.46 7.47 8.74
C SER A 309 -12.69 8.21 8.23
N GLY A 310 -13.30 7.69 7.17
CA GLY A 310 -14.43 8.31 6.47
C GLY A 310 -14.00 9.57 5.73
N ASP A 311 -14.73 10.66 5.98
CA ASP A 311 -14.45 11.99 5.46
C ASP A 311 -13.90 12.92 6.57
N PRO A 312 -12.87 13.75 6.31
CA PRO A 312 -12.29 14.63 7.32
C PRO A 312 -13.30 15.61 7.93
N LEU A 313 -14.28 16.07 7.15
CA LEU A 313 -15.21 17.13 7.49
C LEU A 313 -16.51 16.62 8.11
N ILE A 314 -16.76 15.30 8.12
CA ILE A 314 -17.94 14.69 8.74
C ILE A 314 -17.53 14.01 10.04
N PHE A 315 -17.83 14.65 11.18
CA PHE A 315 -17.52 14.16 12.54
C PHE A 315 -16.05 13.80 12.78
N GLY A 316 -15.14 14.29 11.93
CA GLY A 316 -13.70 14.00 12.00
C GLY A 316 -12.91 14.98 12.86
N ARG A 317 -13.51 16.02 13.44
CA ARG A 317 -12.81 17.09 14.19
C ARG A 317 -11.77 17.88 13.36
N ALA A 318 -11.89 17.88 12.03
CA ALA A 318 -11.00 18.66 11.17
C ALA A 318 -11.07 20.18 11.47
N GLY A 319 -12.17 20.69 12.02
CA GLY A 319 -12.29 22.10 12.41
C GLY A 319 -11.18 22.56 13.38
N GLU A 320 -10.90 21.75 14.40
CA GLU A 320 -9.86 22.01 15.40
C GLU A 320 -8.45 21.94 14.78
N GLU A 321 -8.21 20.93 13.94
CA GLU A 321 -6.93 20.75 13.22
C GLU A 321 -6.68 21.93 12.26
N MET A 322 -7.71 22.35 11.51
CA MET A 322 -7.60 23.49 10.60
C MET A 322 -7.36 24.81 11.32
N ALA A 323 -8.01 25.04 12.47
CA ALA A 323 -7.80 26.25 13.26
C ALA A 323 -6.34 26.37 13.70
N ALA A 324 -5.79 25.33 14.31
CA ALA A 324 -4.39 25.31 14.73
C ALA A 324 -3.40 25.54 13.57
N LEU A 325 -3.68 24.95 12.39
CA LEU A 325 -2.84 25.14 11.20
C LEU A 325 -2.91 26.57 10.66
N ARG A 326 -4.09 27.20 10.64
CA ARG A 326 -4.25 28.61 10.26
C ARG A 326 -3.51 29.52 11.23
N ASP A 327 -3.66 29.30 12.53
CA ASP A 327 -3.04 30.12 13.58
C ASP A 327 -1.50 30.04 13.50
N ALA A 328 -0.97 28.88 13.12
CA ALA A 328 0.46 28.67 12.92
C ALA A 328 0.98 29.08 11.52
N GLY A 329 0.12 29.57 10.62
CA GLY A 329 0.50 29.95 9.25
C GLY A 329 0.93 28.76 8.36
N ILE A 330 0.49 27.54 8.66
CA ILE A 330 0.84 26.34 7.90
C ILE A 330 -0.20 26.08 6.82
N ALA A 331 0.27 25.97 5.56
CA ALA A 331 -0.60 25.65 4.44
C ALA A 331 -1.23 24.26 4.60
N TYR A 332 -2.53 24.15 4.31
CA TYR A 332 -3.23 22.87 4.29
C TYR A 332 -4.21 22.72 3.13
N GLU A 333 -4.50 21.48 2.78
CA GLU A 333 -5.52 21.10 1.78
C GLU A 333 -6.40 20.00 2.37
N ILE A 334 -7.69 20.02 2.05
CA ILE A 334 -8.65 18.98 2.40
C ILE A 334 -8.85 18.07 1.19
N VAL A 335 -8.74 16.77 1.41
CA VAL A 335 -9.09 15.74 0.43
C VAL A 335 -10.27 14.95 0.96
N PRO A 336 -11.46 15.08 0.36
CA PRO A 336 -12.65 14.39 0.83
C PRO A 336 -12.50 12.87 0.67
N GLY A 337 -13.27 12.13 1.47
CA GLY A 337 -13.33 10.67 1.46
C GLY A 337 -14.76 10.16 1.37
N VAL A 338 -14.91 8.88 1.05
CA VAL A 338 -16.22 8.22 1.14
C VAL A 338 -16.59 8.07 2.62
N THR A 339 -17.66 8.72 3.06
CA THR A 339 -18.10 8.60 4.45
C THR A 339 -18.75 7.24 4.73
N SER A 340 -18.63 6.76 5.97
CA SER A 340 -19.14 5.45 6.39
C SER A 340 -20.63 5.25 6.16
N ALA A 341 -21.42 6.32 6.17
CA ALA A 341 -22.86 6.23 5.89
C ALA A 341 -23.14 5.83 4.44
N LEU A 342 -22.39 6.35 3.47
CA LEU A 342 -22.53 5.98 2.05
C LEU A 342 -22.07 4.55 1.81
N ALA A 343 -20.99 4.13 2.48
CA ALA A 343 -20.52 2.75 2.40
C ALA A 343 -21.51 1.76 3.00
N ALA A 344 -22.08 2.07 4.18
CA ALA A 344 -23.11 1.25 4.81
C ALA A 344 -24.37 1.15 3.95
N ALA A 345 -24.76 2.24 3.29
CA ALA A 345 -25.86 2.25 2.35
C ALA A 345 -25.58 1.34 1.14
N ALA A 346 -24.37 1.42 0.57
CA ALA A 346 -23.96 0.55 -0.53
C ALA A 346 -23.93 -0.93 -0.15
N ASP A 347 -23.48 -1.28 1.06
CA ASP A 347 -23.47 -2.65 1.57
C ASP A 347 -24.87 -3.28 1.65
N PHE A 348 -25.90 -2.44 1.84
CA PHE A 348 -27.30 -2.81 1.91
C PHE A 348 -28.06 -2.56 0.59
N GLU A 349 -27.39 -2.15 -0.48
CA GLU A 349 -28.01 -1.73 -1.74
C GLU A 349 -29.12 -0.68 -1.52
N LEU A 350 -28.94 0.17 -0.51
CA LEU A 350 -29.93 1.09 0.02
C LEU A 350 -29.71 2.50 -0.55
N PRO A 351 -30.64 3.05 -1.35
CA PRO A 351 -30.65 4.47 -1.66
C PRO A 351 -31.04 5.26 -0.40
N LEU A 352 -30.12 6.10 0.11
CA LEU A 352 -30.38 6.95 1.29
C LEU A 352 -31.48 7.99 1.06
N THR A 353 -31.75 8.33 -0.19
CA THR A 353 -32.89 9.17 -0.60
C THR A 353 -33.66 8.44 -1.67
N LEU A 354 -34.99 8.34 -1.50
CA LEU A 354 -35.86 7.58 -2.38
C LEU A 354 -37.11 8.40 -2.70
N ARG A 355 -37.40 8.57 -3.99
CA ARG A 355 -38.53 9.39 -4.46
C ARG A 355 -39.85 8.88 -3.88
N GLY A 356 -40.62 9.77 -3.27
CA GLY A 356 -41.91 9.44 -2.65
C GLY A 356 -41.81 8.77 -1.28
N VAL A 357 -40.59 8.53 -0.77
CA VAL A 357 -40.35 7.91 0.54
C VAL A 357 -39.51 8.82 1.44
N SER A 358 -38.32 9.23 0.98
CA SER A 358 -37.41 10.11 1.73
C SER A 358 -36.68 11.06 0.79
N SER A 359 -36.90 12.36 0.97
CA SER A 359 -36.22 13.43 0.22
C SER A 359 -35.07 14.07 1.01
N SER A 360 -34.90 13.70 2.27
CA SER A 360 -33.96 14.33 3.19
C SER A 360 -33.06 13.28 3.83
N LEU A 361 -31.77 13.59 3.95
CA LEU A 361 -30.77 12.76 4.60
C LEU A 361 -30.13 13.54 5.75
N VAL A 362 -30.05 12.91 6.91
CA VAL A 362 -29.48 13.48 8.12
C VAL A 362 -28.28 12.65 8.55
N PHE A 363 -27.12 13.29 8.69
CA PHE A 363 -25.96 12.71 9.38
C PHE A 363 -25.93 13.25 10.80
N THR A 364 -25.87 12.36 11.80
CA THR A 364 -25.88 12.77 13.21
C THR A 364 -24.95 11.91 14.06
N THR A 365 -24.60 12.44 15.24
CA THR A 365 -24.02 11.64 16.33
C THR A 365 -25.02 11.58 17.47
N GLY A 366 -25.13 10.45 18.15
CA GLY A 366 -26.01 10.34 19.32
C GLY A 366 -25.45 11.00 20.59
N HIS A 367 -24.28 11.64 20.56
CA HIS A 367 -23.67 12.24 21.76
C HIS A 367 -24.33 13.57 22.16
N ASP A 368 -24.99 14.25 21.22
CA ASP A 368 -25.73 15.49 21.47
C ASP A 368 -27.13 15.25 22.07
N LEU A 369 -27.43 14.01 22.49
CA LEU A 369 -28.67 13.63 23.16
C LEU A 369 -28.64 13.90 24.68
N THR A 370 -27.89 14.92 25.13
CA THR A 370 -27.87 15.34 26.54
C THR A 370 -28.85 16.50 26.75
N GLY A 371 -29.90 16.28 27.53
CA GLY A 371 -30.96 17.27 27.83
C GLY A 371 -32.38 16.82 27.46
N ASP A 372 -33.40 17.51 27.97
CA ASP A 372 -34.83 17.12 27.91
C ASP A 372 -35.51 17.42 26.55
N VAL A 373 -34.87 18.19 25.67
CA VAL A 373 -35.43 18.57 24.37
C VAL A 373 -34.92 17.62 23.28
N LEU A 374 -35.83 17.14 22.43
CA LEU A 374 -35.46 16.40 21.22
C LEU A 374 -34.62 17.29 20.30
N PRO A 375 -33.41 16.86 19.91
CA PRO A 375 -32.62 17.61 18.94
C PRO A 375 -33.37 17.80 17.62
N ASP A 376 -33.11 18.90 16.90
CA ASP A 376 -33.83 19.22 15.66
C ASP A 376 -33.74 18.12 14.60
N TRP A 377 -32.67 17.31 14.61
CA TRP A 377 -32.53 16.17 13.71
C TRP A 377 -33.56 15.06 13.98
N ALA A 378 -34.02 14.88 15.23
CA ALA A 378 -35.07 13.93 15.57
C ALA A 378 -36.42 14.38 14.98
N ARG A 379 -36.67 15.69 14.89
CA ARG A 379 -37.84 16.24 14.19
C ARG A 379 -37.78 15.97 12.68
N LEU A 380 -36.58 16.04 12.09
CA LEU A 380 -36.39 15.68 10.68
C LEU A 380 -36.66 14.19 10.43
N ALA A 381 -36.26 13.31 11.36
CA ALA A 381 -36.60 11.89 11.31
C ALA A 381 -38.11 11.66 11.29
N LEU A 382 -38.85 12.37 12.17
CA LEU A 382 -40.33 12.33 12.22
C LEU A 382 -40.99 12.83 10.93
N SER A 383 -40.31 13.69 10.17
CA SER A 383 -40.77 14.19 8.86
C SER A 383 -40.44 13.26 7.69
N GLY A 384 -39.95 12.04 7.95
CA GLY A 384 -39.63 11.03 6.92
C GLY A 384 -38.20 11.11 6.38
N ALA A 385 -37.28 11.80 7.06
CA ALA A 385 -35.88 11.82 6.65
C ALA A 385 -35.19 10.48 6.96
N THR A 386 -34.25 10.07 6.09
CA THR A 386 -33.34 8.97 6.40
C THR A 386 -32.26 9.48 7.34
N VAL A 387 -32.04 8.80 8.47
CA VAL A 387 -31.07 9.22 9.50
C VAL A 387 -29.92 8.24 9.56
N ALA A 388 -28.71 8.71 9.32
CA ALA A 388 -27.47 7.96 9.50
C ALA A 388 -26.76 8.41 10.78
N VAL A 389 -26.72 7.51 11.77
CA VAL A 389 -26.20 7.72 13.11
C VAL A 389 -24.79 7.14 13.23
N TYR A 390 -23.80 8.02 13.43
CA TYR A 390 -22.41 7.65 13.68
C TYR A 390 -22.22 7.24 15.14
N MET A 391 -21.22 6.40 15.38
CA MET A 391 -20.95 5.82 16.71
C MET A 391 -22.18 5.04 17.23
N GLY A 392 -22.88 4.37 16.32
CA GLY A 392 -24.26 3.93 16.52
C GLY A 392 -24.43 2.92 17.65
N ARG A 393 -23.43 2.07 17.94
CA ARG A 393 -23.51 1.07 19.01
C ARG A 393 -23.73 1.68 20.40
N THR A 394 -22.94 2.70 20.76
CA THR A 394 -22.95 3.27 22.12
C THR A 394 -24.14 4.19 22.38
N VAL A 395 -24.81 4.63 21.33
CA VAL A 395 -25.94 5.58 21.41
C VAL A 395 -27.27 4.93 21.04
N ALA A 396 -27.26 3.65 20.67
CA ALA A 396 -28.39 2.92 20.10
C ALA A 396 -29.67 3.00 20.94
N ALA A 397 -29.56 2.70 22.24
CA ALA A 397 -30.69 2.75 23.17
C ALA A 397 -31.27 4.16 23.28
N SER A 398 -30.41 5.15 23.55
CA SER A 398 -30.83 6.56 23.70
C SER A 398 -31.49 7.14 22.44
N VAL A 399 -31.00 6.78 21.26
CA VAL A 399 -31.56 7.19 19.96
C VAL A 399 -32.95 6.59 19.76
N ALA A 400 -33.09 5.28 20.00
CA ALA A 400 -34.35 4.58 19.84
C ALA A 400 -35.44 5.12 20.78
N GLU A 401 -35.12 5.25 22.07
CA GLU A 401 -36.04 5.76 23.10
C GLU A 401 -36.55 7.16 22.74
N ARG A 402 -35.65 8.06 22.34
CA ARG A 402 -36.01 9.45 21.99
C ARG A 402 -36.83 9.54 20.72
N LEU A 403 -36.49 8.79 19.68
CA LEU A 403 -37.26 8.81 18.43
C LEU A 403 -38.67 8.25 18.64
N ILE A 404 -38.80 7.17 19.41
CA ILE A 404 -40.10 6.59 19.78
C ILE A 404 -40.92 7.58 20.62
N ALA A 405 -40.30 8.19 21.64
CA ALA A 405 -40.96 9.21 22.46
C ALA A 405 -41.38 10.44 21.64
N GLY A 406 -40.64 10.77 20.58
CA GLY A 406 -40.98 11.83 19.63
C GLY A 406 -42.13 11.47 18.67
N GLY A 407 -42.58 10.21 18.66
CA GLY A 407 -43.69 9.74 17.81
C GLY A 407 -43.27 8.98 16.56
N LEU A 408 -41.99 8.61 16.41
CA LEU A 408 -41.56 7.74 15.31
C LEU A 408 -42.06 6.32 15.57
N ALA A 409 -42.55 5.65 14.53
CA ALA A 409 -43.15 4.33 14.67
C ALA A 409 -42.11 3.31 15.16
N GLN A 410 -42.49 2.46 16.11
CA GLN A 410 -41.56 1.49 16.73
C GLN A 410 -41.09 0.42 15.74
N ASP A 411 -41.86 0.19 14.67
CA ASP A 411 -41.61 -0.73 13.57
C ASP A 411 -40.82 -0.08 12.41
N THR A 412 -40.46 1.21 12.51
CA THR A 412 -39.58 1.86 11.52
C THR A 412 -38.29 1.04 11.34
N THR A 413 -37.96 0.75 10.08
CA THR A 413 -36.86 -0.13 9.73
C THR A 413 -35.50 0.48 10.07
N VAL A 414 -34.59 -0.37 10.53
CA VAL A 414 -33.22 -0.04 10.90
C VAL A 414 -32.25 -1.00 10.22
N ALA A 415 -31.20 -0.43 9.63
CA ALA A 415 -30.06 -1.15 9.10
C ALA A 415 -28.83 -0.80 9.93
N VAL A 416 -28.03 -1.80 10.30
CA VAL A 416 -26.84 -1.64 11.13
C VAL A 416 -25.67 -2.32 10.44
N VAL A 417 -24.56 -1.59 10.31
CA VAL A 417 -23.34 -2.11 9.68
C VAL A 417 -22.17 -1.92 10.63
N GLU A 418 -21.53 -3.02 11.02
CA GLU A 418 -20.17 -3.00 11.56
C GLU A 418 -19.18 -3.04 10.39
N ASN A 419 -18.10 -2.24 10.47
CA ASN A 419 -17.02 -2.26 9.48
C ASN A 419 -17.49 -1.98 8.04
N ALA A 420 -18.36 -0.98 7.86
CA ALA A 420 -18.95 -0.64 6.57
C ALA A 420 -17.94 -0.56 5.41
N GLY A 421 -18.30 -1.12 4.26
CA GLY A 421 -17.48 -1.21 3.04
C GLY A 421 -16.32 -2.20 3.11
N ARG A 422 -15.99 -2.79 4.27
CA ARG A 422 -14.86 -3.71 4.43
C ARG A 422 -15.24 -5.16 4.10
N GLY A 423 -14.22 -5.99 3.87
CA GLY A 423 -14.41 -7.43 3.65
C GLY A 423 -14.89 -8.18 4.90
N ASP A 424 -14.60 -7.66 6.09
CA ASP A 424 -15.00 -8.18 7.41
C ASP A 424 -16.26 -7.50 7.96
N ARG A 425 -17.06 -6.87 7.10
CA ARG A 425 -18.30 -6.21 7.50
C ARG A 425 -19.31 -7.20 8.07
N ARG A 426 -20.13 -6.72 9.02
CA ARG A 426 -21.30 -7.45 9.52
C ARG A 426 -22.54 -6.62 9.30
N LEU A 427 -23.54 -7.23 8.67
CA LEU A 427 -24.81 -6.59 8.32
C LEU A 427 -25.90 -7.12 9.24
N LEU A 428 -26.55 -6.20 9.96
CA LEU A 428 -27.67 -6.50 10.85
C LEU A 428 -28.87 -5.63 10.45
N HIS A 429 -30.07 -6.14 10.62
CA HIS A 429 -31.29 -5.38 10.34
C HIS A 429 -32.33 -5.61 11.43
N GLY A 430 -33.31 -4.71 11.52
CA GLY A 430 -34.43 -4.88 12.43
C GLY A 430 -35.30 -3.65 12.44
N THR A 431 -35.91 -3.39 13.59
CA THR A 431 -36.80 -2.25 13.82
C THR A 431 -36.25 -1.33 14.89
N LEU A 432 -36.78 -0.11 14.95
CA LEU A 432 -36.43 0.87 15.98
C LEU A 432 -36.62 0.32 17.40
N ARG A 433 -37.64 -0.53 17.61
CA ARG A 433 -37.88 -1.25 18.87
C ARG A 433 -36.72 -2.15 19.29
N GLU A 434 -36.03 -2.75 18.33
CA GLU A 434 -34.96 -3.73 18.58
C GLU A 434 -33.58 -3.09 18.72
N LEU A 435 -33.43 -1.85 18.25
CA LEU A 435 -32.17 -1.11 18.26
C LEU A 435 -31.49 -1.01 19.64
N PRO A 436 -32.19 -0.83 20.78
CA PRO A 436 -31.55 -0.83 22.10
C PRO A 436 -30.71 -2.09 22.40
N GLY A 437 -31.06 -3.23 21.81
CA GLY A 437 -30.31 -4.48 21.98
C GLY A 437 -28.88 -4.43 21.42
N LEU A 438 -28.58 -3.50 20.52
CA LEU A 438 -27.28 -3.34 19.86
C LEU A 438 -26.16 -2.97 20.85
N GLU A 439 -26.48 -2.19 21.89
CA GLU A 439 -25.48 -1.71 22.86
C GLU A 439 -24.82 -2.89 23.61
N ALA A 440 -25.64 -3.90 23.93
CA ALA A 440 -25.24 -5.11 24.65
C ALA A 440 -24.42 -6.11 23.81
N MET A 441 -24.30 -5.93 22.49
CA MET A 441 -23.56 -6.85 21.60
C MET A 441 -22.04 -6.62 21.68
N THR A 442 -21.38 -7.26 22.64
CA THR A 442 -19.95 -7.10 22.93
C THR A 442 -19.01 -7.51 21.82
N GLU A 443 -19.43 -8.51 21.06
CA GLU A 443 -18.87 -9.09 19.83
C GLU A 443 -18.70 -8.11 18.66
N LEU A 444 -19.42 -6.98 18.66
CA LEU A 444 -19.21 -5.89 17.70
C LEU A 444 -18.05 -5.02 18.21
N THR A 445 -16.85 -5.31 17.73
CA THR A 445 -15.60 -4.68 18.19
C THR A 445 -15.13 -3.54 17.31
N GLY A 446 -15.67 -3.43 16.10
CA GLY A 446 -15.39 -2.39 15.11
C GLY A 446 -16.33 -1.18 15.18
N PRO A 447 -16.11 -0.18 14.31
CA PRO A 447 -17.02 0.95 14.15
C PRO A 447 -18.37 0.50 13.60
N VAL A 448 -19.45 1.00 14.21
CA VAL A 448 -20.84 0.68 13.85
C VAL A 448 -21.56 1.92 13.33
N MET A 449 -22.21 1.77 12.17
CA MET A 449 -23.12 2.71 11.55
C MET A 449 -24.56 2.21 11.68
N VAL A 450 -25.50 3.09 12.02
CA VAL A 450 -26.93 2.78 12.09
C VAL A 450 -27.68 3.70 11.13
N ILE A 451 -28.53 3.15 10.28
CA ILE A 451 -29.37 3.88 9.33
C ILE A 451 -30.84 3.60 9.68
N ILE A 452 -31.62 4.65 9.88
CA ILE A 452 -33.02 4.59 10.34
C ILE A 452 -33.90 5.34 9.33
N GLY A 453 -35.05 4.76 8.98
CA GLY A 453 -36.09 5.45 8.22
C GLY A 453 -36.79 4.56 7.20
N ASP A 454 -37.86 5.07 6.60
CA ASP A 454 -38.73 4.28 5.72
C ASP A 454 -38.03 3.83 4.43
N ALA A 455 -37.06 4.60 3.94
CA ALA A 455 -36.24 4.20 2.79
C ALA A 455 -35.47 2.89 3.05
N VAL A 456 -35.15 2.60 4.32
CA VAL A 456 -34.42 1.40 4.74
C VAL A 456 -35.24 0.13 4.49
N ALA A 457 -36.58 0.21 4.47
CA ALA A 457 -37.44 -0.93 4.18
C ALA A 457 -37.20 -1.53 2.78
N GLY A 458 -36.65 -0.75 1.84
CA GLY A 458 -36.29 -1.20 0.50
C GLY A 458 -34.86 -1.74 0.36
N ALA A 459 -34.10 -1.87 1.44
CA ALA A 459 -32.74 -2.41 1.42
C ALA A 459 -32.69 -3.92 1.12
N ASN A 460 -31.56 -4.39 0.62
CA ASN A 460 -31.29 -5.81 0.45
C ASN A 460 -30.85 -6.46 1.77
N PHE A 461 -31.75 -7.22 2.40
CA PHE A 461 -31.48 -7.90 3.67
C PHE A 461 -30.98 -9.35 3.54
N GLU A 462 -30.85 -9.90 2.34
CA GLU A 462 -30.50 -11.33 2.11
C GLU A 462 -29.21 -11.75 2.81
N ARG A 463 -28.25 -10.83 2.95
CA ARG A 463 -26.92 -11.08 3.53
C ARG A 463 -26.78 -10.57 4.97
N SER A 464 -27.89 -10.26 5.62
CA SER A 464 -27.91 -9.64 6.94
C SER A 464 -28.66 -10.48 7.96
N MET A 465 -28.32 -10.32 9.24
CA MET A 465 -28.95 -11.04 10.34
C MET A 465 -29.95 -10.15 11.07
N PRO A 466 -31.12 -10.67 11.49
CA PRO A 466 -32.04 -9.91 12.34
C PRO A 466 -31.38 -9.56 13.68
N LEU A 467 -31.52 -8.32 14.15
CA LEU A 467 -30.98 -7.84 15.43
C LEU A 467 -31.46 -8.71 16.60
N ALA A 468 -32.73 -9.14 16.58
CA ALA A 468 -33.30 -10.04 17.58
C ALA A 468 -32.59 -11.42 17.64
N GLN A 469 -32.09 -11.93 16.51
CA GLN A 469 -31.41 -13.22 16.42
C GLN A 469 -29.90 -13.10 16.61
N ALA A 470 -29.30 -11.99 16.20
CA ALA A 470 -27.88 -11.72 16.29
C ALA A 470 -27.36 -11.84 17.73
N ARG A 471 -28.15 -11.39 18.72
CA ARG A 471 -27.83 -11.52 20.15
C ARG A 471 -27.65 -12.99 20.59
N LEU A 472 -28.45 -13.90 20.05
CA LEU A 472 -28.39 -15.33 20.40
C LEU A 472 -27.30 -16.07 19.61
N ALA A 473 -27.11 -15.71 18.34
CA ALA A 473 -26.15 -16.35 17.46
C ALA A 473 -24.70 -15.96 17.79
N LEU A 474 -24.44 -14.68 18.09
CA LEU A 474 -23.08 -14.20 18.35
C LEU A 474 -22.56 -14.64 19.74
N ALA A 475 -23.46 -14.79 20.73
CA ALA A 475 -23.11 -15.37 22.03
C ALA A 475 -22.68 -16.85 21.94
N ASN A 476 -23.21 -17.61 20.98
CA ASN A 476 -22.90 -19.04 20.80
C ASN A 476 -21.58 -19.29 20.05
N VAL A 477 -21.12 -18.35 19.21
CA VAL A 477 -19.84 -18.44 18.50
C VAL A 477 -18.65 -18.26 19.46
N ASP A 478 -18.76 -17.34 20.43
CA ASP A 478 -17.75 -17.14 21.47
C ASP A 478 -17.66 -18.33 22.43
N GLN A 479 -18.78 -18.99 22.77
CA GLN A 479 -18.75 -20.23 23.54
C GLN A 479 -18.05 -21.36 22.76
N GLN A 480 -18.29 -21.53 21.46
CA GLN A 480 -17.62 -22.57 20.67
C GLN A 480 -16.12 -22.31 20.43
N GLN A 481 -15.67 -21.06 20.45
CA GLN A 481 -14.23 -20.73 20.38
C GLN A 481 -13.53 -20.88 21.74
N MET A 482 -14.21 -20.61 22.87
CA MET A 482 -13.65 -20.85 24.21
C MET A 482 -13.54 -22.35 24.56
N THR A 483 -14.40 -23.22 24.05
CA THR A 483 -14.31 -24.68 24.27
C THR A 483 -13.26 -25.38 23.39
N ARG A 484 -12.53 -24.64 22.54
CA ARG A 484 -11.47 -25.15 21.66
C ARG A 484 -10.05 -24.68 22.04
N VAL A 485 -9.86 -24.11 23.23
CA VAL A 485 -8.54 -23.80 23.81
C VAL A 485 -8.13 -24.87 24.80
#